data_AF-R6EW20-F1
#
_entry.id   AF-R6EW20-F1
#
_cell.length_a   1.000
_cell.length_b   1.000
_cell.length_c   1.000
_cell.angle_alpha   90.00
_cell.angle_beta   90.00
_cell.angle_gamma   90.00
#
_symmetry.space_group_name_H-M   'P 1'
#
loop_
_entity.id
_entity.type
_entity.pdbx_description
1 polymer ?
#
loop_
_entity_poly.entity_id
_entity_poly.type
_entity_poly.pdbx_seq_one_letter_code
_entity_poly.pdbx_strand_id
1 'polypeptide(L)'
;MKVKSLLVALLVTATTASAQTADPTIMTINGKAVPRSEFEYSYNKNNSETVVDKKSVNEYIDLFVNYKLKVMAAEEAGIDTTKAFRDEFRMYRDQQIRPSFINDNDVEREARTIYEDTRKRIDGNGGLVRPRHILVSLKQNATKAQSDSALVRADSIYNALIKGADFAELAQRCSDDKGSARRGGDLSWVQRGYMVKEFEDAIFAMKPGEISKPILSPFGYHIIKVEAKQNFFPYDTVRADIHRFIESRGLRERIISQNIDSIAKHSVPQCTPEDILNRRADEMTAADPALKNLIREYHDGLLLYEISNRTVWDKAAKDEEGLAAYFKKNRKRYKWEQPRFKGIAYWVKQEGDVEAVKKSLKNIPFEKWAERLRKEFNDSTIRIKVVKGIFREGDNALIDKVVFAKDTTVADVKDFPISATYGEKLKAPKTYNDVRELVVADYQEQLEKAWIEALRKRYTVVVNKDVLSTVNKH
;
A
#
# COMPACT_ATOMS: atom_id res chain seq x y z
N MET A 1 -40.81 -62.62 -60.22
CA MET A 1 -40.58 -61.17 -60.39
C MET A 1 -41.16 -60.42 -59.20
N LYS A 2 -40.51 -59.32 -58.80
CA LYS A 2 -40.69 -58.50 -57.58
C LYS A 2 -39.98 -59.01 -56.32
N VAL A 3 -38.71 -58.60 -56.22
CA VAL A 3 -37.90 -58.58 -55.00
C VAL A 3 -38.22 -57.29 -54.22
N LYS A 4 -38.24 -57.47 -52.89
CA LYS A 4 -38.43 -56.51 -51.80
C LYS A 4 -37.34 -55.43 -51.77
N SER A 5 -37.62 -54.27 -51.18
CA SER A 5 -36.61 -53.51 -50.43
C SER A 5 -37.22 -52.79 -49.23
N LEU A 6 -36.61 -53.10 -48.09
CA LEU A 6 -36.85 -52.64 -46.72
C LEU A 6 -36.25 -51.25 -46.50
N LEU A 7 -36.87 -50.45 -45.63
CA LEU A 7 -36.30 -49.23 -45.04
C LEU A 7 -35.03 -49.56 -44.23
N VAL A 8 -33.99 -48.74 -44.39
CA VAL A 8 -32.90 -48.56 -43.43
C VAL A 8 -32.79 -47.07 -43.13
N ALA A 9 -32.95 -46.73 -41.85
CA ALA A 9 -32.77 -45.40 -41.30
C ALA A 9 -31.27 -45.09 -41.15
N LEU A 10 -30.84 -43.92 -41.62
CA LEU A 10 -29.52 -43.37 -41.34
C LEU A 10 -29.66 -42.30 -40.24
N LEU A 11 -29.11 -42.59 -39.05
CA LEU A 11 -28.91 -41.60 -38.00
C LEU A 11 -27.83 -40.61 -38.45
N VAL A 12 -28.21 -39.34 -38.63
CA VAL A 12 -27.27 -38.22 -38.70
C VAL A 12 -27.16 -37.65 -37.30
N THR A 13 -26.03 -37.89 -36.64
CA THR A 13 -25.65 -37.20 -35.40
C THR A 13 -25.30 -35.75 -35.74
N ALA A 14 -26.21 -34.84 -35.41
CA ALA A 14 -25.95 -33.41 -35.46
C ALA A 14 -24.95 -33.03 -34.37
N THR A 15 -23.70 -32.76 -34.76
CA THR A 15 -22.75 -32.03 -33.93
C THR A 15 -23.21 -30.58 -33.84
N THR A 16 -23.69 -30.17 -32.68
CA THR A 16 -23.89 -28.75 -32.37
C THR A 16 -22.51 -28.10 -32.25
N ALA A 17 -22.02 -27.52 -33.35
CA ALA A 17 -20.95 -26.54 -33.29
C ALA A 17 -21.49 -25.31 -32.54
N SER A 18 -21.07 -25.12 -31.29
CA SER A 18 -21.20 -23.82 -30.63
C SER A 18 -20.39 -22.82 -31.46
N ALA A 19 -21.08 -22.01 -32.26
CA ALA A 19 -20.49 -20.85 -32.90
C ALA A 19 -20.12 -19.85 -31.81
N GLN A 20 -18.89 -19.92 -31.31
CA GLN A 20 -18.29 -18.84 -30.56
C GLN A 20 -18.22 -17.65 -31.53
N THR A 21 -19.16 -16.72 -31.43
CA THR A 21 -19.17 -15.50 -32.25
C THR A 21 -17.84 -14.79 -32.01
N ALA A 22 -16.99 -14.75 -33.03
CA ALA A 22 -15.70 -14.08 -32.97
C ALA A 22 -15.88 -12.62 -32.53
N ASP A 23 -15.03 -12.15 -31.62
CA ASP A 23 -15.03 -10.76 -31.14
C ASP A 23 -14.74 -9.81 -32.31
N PRO A 24 -15.71 -8.99 -32.75
CA PRO A 24 -15.57 -8.22 -33.97
C PRO A 24 -14.59 -7.06 -33.80
N THR A 25 -13.84 -6.75 -34.84
CA THR A 25 -12.91 -5.60 -34.84
C THR A 25 -13.70 -4.29 -34.89
N ILE A 26 -13.61 -3.47 -33.85
CA ILE A 26 -14.26 -2.15 -33.79
C ILE A 26 -13.46 -1.06 -34.49
N MET A 27 -12.13 -1.18 -34.49
CA MET A 27 -11.25 -0.28 -35.23
C MET A 27 -9.93 -0.95 -35.58
N THR A 28 -9.22 -0.38 -36.54
CA THR A 28 -7.80 -0.66 -36.76
C THR A 28 -6.98 0.60 -36.55
N ILE A 29 -5.83 0.46 -35.90
CA ILE A 29 -4.80 1.50 -35.80
C ILE A 29 -3.58 0.96 -36.53
N ASN A 30 -3.16 1.63 -37.60
CA ASN A 30 -2.06 1.22 -38.47
C ASN A 30 -2.12 -0.27 -38.89
N GLY A 31 -3.33 -0.77 -39.19
CA GLY A 31 -3.59 -2.16 -39.55
C GLY A 31 -3.72 -3.14 -38.36
N LYS A 32 -3.35 -2.75 -37.14
CA LYS A 32 -3.50 -3.56 -35.92
C LYS A 32 -4.97 -3.52 -35.49
N ALA A 33 -5.61 -4.69 -35.41
CA ALA A 33 -7.01 -4.81 -35.02
C ALA A 33 -7.21 -4.52 -33.53
N VAL A 34 -8.25 -3.77 -33.22
CA VAL A 34 -8.74 -3.54 -31.86
C VAL A 34 -10.13 -4.18 -31.74
N PRO A 35 -10.31 -5.15 -30.84
CA PRO A 35 -11.59 -5.84 -30.69
C PRO A 35 -12.65 -4.95 -30.04
N ARG A 36 -13.93 -5.22 -30.31
CA ARG A 36 -15.06 -4.53 -29.70
C ARG A 36 -15.07 -4.72 -28.19
N SER A 37 -14.76 -5.92 -27.70
CA SER A 37 -14.74 -6.20 -26.26
C SER A 37 -13.75 -5.32 -25.49
N GLU A 38 -12.63 -4.93 -26.10
CA GLU A 38 -11.65 -4.00 -25.51
C GLU A 38 -12.26 -2.62 -25.30
N PHE A 39 -12.90 -2.12 -26.36
CA PHE A 39 -13.55 -0.83 -26.33
C PHE A 39 -14.72 -0.82 -25.34
N GLU A 40 -15.59 -1.84 -25.39
CA GLU A 40 -16.73 -1.98 -24.49
C GLU A 40 -16.30 -2.01 -23.02
N TYR A 41 -15.27 -2.78 -22.69
CA TYR A 41 -14.72 -2.81 -21.33
C TYR A 41 -14.24 -1.43 -20.87
N SER A 42 -13.45 -0.75 -21.70
CA SER A 42 -12.94 0.59 -21.40
C SER A 42 -14.08 1.61 -21.27
N TYR A 43 -15.05 1.57 -22.18
CA TYR A 43 -16.23 2.44 -22.21
C TYR A 43 -17.07 2.27 -20.95
N ASN A 44 -17.40 1.03 -20.59
CA ASN A 44 -18.27 0.74 -19.44
C ASN A 44 -17.60 1.10 -18.12
N LYS A 45 -16.29 0.87 -17.98
CA LYS A 45 -15.52 1.28 -16.80
C LYS A 45 -15.52 2.80 -16.62
N ASN A 46 -15.35 3.56 -17.70
CA ASN A 46 -15.33 5.03 -17.68
C ASN A 46 -16.73 5.67 -17.70
N ASN A 47 -17.81 4.87 -17.79
CA ASN A 47 -19.20 5.34 -17.76
C ASN A 47 -20.04 4.59 -16.72
N SER A 48 -19.39 4.09 -15.66
CA SER A 48 -20.06 3.41 -14.56
C SER A 48 -21.09 4.32 -13.86
N GLU A 49 -21.95 3.74 -13.02
CA GLU A 49 -23.02 4.48 -12.35
C GLU A 49 -22.54 5.69 -11.53
N THR A 50 -21.32 5.64 -11.00
CA THR A 50 -20.72 6.71 -10.19
C THR A 50 -20.14 7.86 -11.02
N VAL A 51 -20.08 7.75 -12.35
CA VAL A 51 -19.55 8.79 -13.23
C VAL A 51 -20.66 9.79 -13.58
N VAL A 52 -20.42 11.07 -13.28
CA VAL A 52 -21.38 12.16 -13.51
C VAL A 52 -21.38 12.62 -14.97
N ASP A 53 -20.20 12.81 -15.59
CA ASP A 53 -20.05 13.24 -16.98
C ASP A 53 -19.90 12.04 -17.92
N LYS A 54 -20.98 11.28 -18.09
CA LYS A 54 -20.99 10.09 -18.96
C LYS A 54 -20.90 10.51 -20.43
N LYS A 55 -20.00 9.88 -21.17
CA LYS A 55 -19.88 10.04 -22.62
C LYS A 55 -20.75 9.00 -23.35
N SER A 56 -21.38 9.42 -24.43
CA SER A 56 -21.97 8.49 -25.38
C SER A 56 -20.88 7.66 -26.06
N VAL A 57 -21.26 6.52 -26.65
CA VAL A 57 -20.35 5.67 -27.45
C VAL A 57 -19.63 6.48 -28.53
N ASN A 58 -20.35 7.39 -29.20
CA ASN A 58 -19.82 8.23 -30.26
C ASN A 58 -18.85 9.32 -29.77
N GLU A 59 -18.99 9.79 -28.53
CA GLU A 59 -18.03 10.74 -27.95
C GLU A 59 -16.78 10.01 -27.42
N TYR A 60 -16.98 8.81 -26.85
CA TYR A 60 -15.88 8.04 -26.27
C TYR A 60 -14.94 7.45 -27.32
N ILE A 61 -15.43 7.14 -28.52
CA ILE A 61 -14.62 6.54 -29.58
C ILE A 61 -13.40 7.39 -29.93
N ASP A 62 -13.53 8.71 -29.97
CA ASP A 62 -12.41 9.60 -30.28
C ASP A 62 -11.38 9.68 -29.16
N LEU A 63 -11.84 9.64 -27.90
CA LEU A 63 -10.96 9.57 -26.73
C LEU A 63 -10.16 8.26 -26.73
N PHE A 64 -10.84 7.16 -27.02
CA PHE A 64 -10.23 5.85 -27.09
C PHE A 64 -9.24 5.72 -28.26
N VAL A 65 -9.55 6.30 -29.42
CA VAL A 65 -8.59 6.41 -30.54
C VAL A 65 -7.35 7.18 -30.11
N ASN A 66 -7.49 8.35 -29.47
CA ASN A 66 -6.34 9.14 -28.99
C ASN A 66 -5.49 8.34 -28.01
N TYR A 67 -6.12 7.59 -27.11
CA TYR A 67 -5.44 6.68 -26.19
C TYR A 67 -4.64 5.61 -26.95
N LYS A 68 -5.26 4.86 -27.88
CA LYS A 68 -4.57 3.81 -28.64
C LYS A 68 -3.44 4.34 -29.54
N LEU A 69 -3.57 5.56 -30.07
CA LEU A 69 -2.51 6.22 -30.83
C LEU A 69 -1.27 6.48 -29.97
N LYS A 70 -1.45 6.89 -28.71
CA LYS A 70 -0.34 7.11 -27.77
C LYS A 70 0.31 5.80 -27.36
N VAL A 71 -0.49 4.75 -27.12
CA VAL A 71 0.01 3.39 -26.84
C VAL A 71 0.87 2.91 -28.01
N MET A 72 0.40 3.05 -29.25
CA MET A 72 1.18 2.68 -30.44
C MET A 72 2.49 3.47 -30.55
N ALA A 73 2.47 4.78 -30.27
CA ALA A 73 3.69 5.58 -30.25
C ALA A 73 4.69 5.11 -29.18
N ALA A 74 4.20 4.62 -28.03
CA ALA A 74 5.03 4.07 -26.98
C ALA A 74 5.66 2.72 -27.37
N GLU A 75 4.88 1.83 -27.99
CA GLU A 75 5.34 0.56 -28.56
C GLU A 75 6.41 0.80 -29.64
N GLU A 76 6.17 1.73 -30.58
CA GLU A 76 7.15 2.06 -31.64
C GLU A 76 8.41 2.73 -31.09
N ALA A 77 8.33 3.41 -29.94
CA ALA A 77 9.49 3.93 -29.23
C ALA A 77 10.23 2.86 -28.41
N GLY A 78 9.75 1.60 -28.42
CA GLY A 78 10.33 0.47 -27.70
C GLY A 78 10.21 0.57 -26.19
N ILE A 79 9.26 1.35 -25.65
CA ILE A 79 9.10 1.54 -24.20
C ILE A 79 8.74 0.20 -23.53
N ASP A 80 7.89 -0.59 -24.16
CA ASP A 80 7.49 -1.95 -23.77
C ASP A 80 8.68 -2.92 -23.69
N THR A 81 9.75 -2.64 -24.46
CA THR A 81 10.98 -3.44 -24.48
C THR A 81 12.01 -3.02 -23.42
N THR A 82 11.72 -1.99 -22.62
CA THR A 82 12.64 -1.58 -21.56
C THR A 82 12.57 -2.54 -20.37
N LYS A 83 13.68 -2.69 -19.64
CA LYS A 83 13.69 -3.51 -18.42
C LYS A 83 12.71 -2.98 -17.38
N ALA A 84 12.70 -1.66 -17.17
CA ALA A 84 11.82 -1.00 -16.20
C ALA A 84 10.34 -1.31 -16.48
N PHE A 85 9.90 -1.12 -17.73
CA PHE A 85 8.53 -1.44 -18.12
C PHE A 85 8.20 -2.92 -17.91
N ARG A 86 9.05 -3.83 -18.39
CA ARG A 86 8.79 -5.28 -18.26
C ARG A 86 8.70 -5.71 -16.80
N ASP A 87 9.58 -5.21 -15.94
CA ASP A 87 9.58 -5.56 -14.53
C ASP A 87 8.29 -5.08 -13.84
N GLU A 88 7.88 -3.83 -14.10
CA GLU A 88 6.66 -3.26 -13.53
C GLU A 88 5.39 -3.95 -14.05
N PHE A 89 5.34 -4.21 -15.36
CA PHE A 89 4.23 -4.94 -15.96
C PHE A 89 4.11 -6.37 -15.43
N ARG A 90 5.23 -7.10 -15.34
CA ARG A 90 5.27 -8.47 -14.79
C ARG A 90 4.83 -8.48 -13.34
N MET A 91 5.30 -7.55 -12.52
CA MET A 91 4.89 -7.46 -11.12
C MET A 91 3.37 -7.41 -10.97
N TYR A 92 2.69 -6.56 -11.73
CA TYR A 92 1.22 -6.46 -11.67
C TYR A 92 0.52 -7.68 -12.27
N ARG A 93 0.97 -8.13 -13.45
CA ARG A 93 0.42 -9.32 -14.12
C ARG A 93 0.48 -10.53 -13.18
N ASP A 94 1.62 -10.75 -12.55
CA ASP A 94 1.86 -11.90 -11.68
C ASP A 94 1.01 -11.83 -10.42
N GLN A 95 0.72 -10.65 -9.86
CA GLN A 95 -0.21 -10.51 -8.74
C GLN A 95 -1.61 -11.09 -9.05
N GLN A 96 -2.06 -11.01 -10.31
CA GLN A 96 -3.37 -11.54 -10.71
C GLN A 96 -3.35 -13.08 -10.89
N ILE A 97 -2.18 -13.66 -11.16
CA ILE A 97 -2.05 -15.05 -11.62
C ILE A 97 -1.53 -15.96 -10.51
N ARG A 98 -0.60 -15.46 -9.70
CA ARG A 98 0.06 -16.18 -8.60
C ARG A 98 -0.91 -16.91 -7.66
N PRO A 99 -2.07 -16.34 -7.26
CA PRO A 99 -3.02 -17.05 -6.41
C PRO A 99 -3.55 -18.36 -7.02
N SER A 100 -3.47 -18.53 -8.34
CA SER A 100 -3.91 -19.75 -9.03
C SER A 100 -2.95 -20.94 -8.89
N PHE A 101 -1.75 -20.72 -8.32
CA PHE A 101 -0.72 -21.75 -8.11
C PHE A 101 -0.76 -22.38 -6.72
N ILE A 102 -1.78 -22.07 -5.91
CA ILE A 102 -1.98 -22.66 -4.59
C ILE A 102 -3.42 -23.13 -4.44
N ASN A 103 -3.63 -24.20 -3.69
CA ASN A 103 -4.95 -24.67 -3.28
C ASN A 103 -4.99 -24.94 -1.76
N ASP A 104 -6.18 -25.24 -1.24
CA ASP A 104 -6.38 -25.50 0.19
C ASP A 104 -5.56 -26.70 0.70
N ASN A 105 -5.27 -27.70 -0.14
CA ASN A 105 -4.46 -28.84 0.27
C ASN A 105 -2.99 -28.46 0.47
N ASP A 106 -2.48 -27.48 -0.29
CA ASP A 106 -1.12 -26.97 -0.09
C ASP A 106 -0.99 -26.21 1.23
N VAL A 107 -1.98 -25.37 1.53
CA VAL A 107 -2.06 -24.64 2.81
C VAL A 107 -2.22 -25.62 3.97
N GLU A 108 -3.09 -26.63 3.82
CA GLU A 108 -3.32 -27.66 4.82
C GLU A 108 -2.07 -28.52 5.08
N ARG A 109 -1.29 -28.83 4.04
CA ARG A 109 -0.01 -29.54 4.17
C ARG A 109 0.99 -28.74 4.99
N GLU A 110 1.17 -27.46 4.67
CA GLU A 110 2.05 -26.57 5.45
C GLU A 110 1.55 -26.44 6.90
N ALA A 111 0.24 -26.31 7.11
CA ALA A 111 -0.35 -26.22 8.44
C ALA A 111 -0.06 -27.48 9.27
N ARG A 112 -0.11 -28.67 8.66
CA ARG A 112 0.27 -29.93 9.30
C ARG A 112 1.75 -30.00 9.63
N THR A 113 2.62 -29.52 8.74
CA THR A 113 4.06 -29.43 9.03
C THR A 113 4.34 -28.53 10.24
N ILE A 114 3.77 -27.32 10.24
CA ILE A 114 3.90 -26.37 11.38
C ILE A 114 3.37 -26.99 12.67
N TYR A 115 2.22 -27.67 12.60
CA TYR A 115 1.63 -28.38 13.74
C TYR A 115 2.56 -29.46 14.28
N GLU A 116 3.06 -30.35 13.42
CA GLU A 116 3.90 -31.46 13.82
C GLU A 116 5.21 -31.00 14.44
N ASP A 117 5.85 -29.99 13.85
CA ASP A 117 7.10 -29.43 14.37
C ASP A 117 6.86 -28.76 15.73
N THR A 118 5.75 -28.03 15.87
CA THR A 118 5.36 -27.39 17.14
C THR A 118 5.04 -28.44 18.19
N ARG A 119 4.26 -29.46 17.85
CA ARG A 119 3.90 -30.59 18.72
C ARG A 119 5.13 -31.33 19.19
N LYS A 120 6.01 -31.77 18.27
CA LYS A 120 7.27 -32.48 18.59
C LYS A 120 8.11 -31.66 19.56
N ARG A 121 8.25 -30.35 19.31
CA ARG A 121 9.03 -29.46 20.17
C ARG A 121 8.39 -29.30 21.56
N ILE A 122 7.07 -29.17 21.65
CA ILE A 122 6.38 -28.96 22.94
C ILE A 122 6.33 -30.27 23.74
N ASP A 123 5.89 -31.36 23.11
CA ASP A 123 5.78 -32.67 23.75
C ASP A 123 7.15 -33.20 24.19
N GLY A 124 8.17 -33.04 23.34
CA GLY A 124 9.55 -33.39 23.66
C GLY A 124 10.13 -32.60 24.84
N ASN A 125 9.55 -31.44 25.16
CA ASN A 125 9.91 -30.61 26.30
C ASN A 125 8.97 -30.77 27.51
N GLY A 126 8.19 -31.86 27.57
CA GLY A 126 7.33 -32.17 28.71
C GLY A 126 5.90 -31.63 28.61
N GLY A 127 5.48 -31.18 27.42
CA GLY A 127 4.11 -30.78 27.13
C GLY A 127 3.71 -29.41 27.68
N LEU A 128 2.41 -29.27 27.94
CA LEU A 128 1.76 -28.08 28.46
C LEU A 128 1.27 -28.31 29.89
N VAL A 129 1.42 -27.28 30.72
CA VAL A 129 0.93 -27.27 32.11
C VAL A 129 -0.03 -26.10 32.27
N ARG A 130 -1.14 -26.27 32.99
CA ARG A 130 -2.03 -25.18 33.38
C ARG A 130 -1.89 -24.89 34.87
N PRO A 131 -1.02 -23.94 35.27
CA PRO A 131 -0.88 -23.58 36.66
C PRO A 131 -1.81 -22.42 37.05
N ARG A 132 -2.16 -22.39 38.34
CA ARG A 132 -2.58 -21.19 39.06
C ARG A 132 -1.48 -20.79 40.02
N HIS A 133 -1.34 -19.49 40.29
CA HIS A 133 -0.41 -19.04 41.31
C HIS A 133 -0.94 -17.91 42.19
N ILE A 134 -0.34 -17.81 43.37
CA ILE A 134 -0.42 -16.67 44.27
C ILE A 134 1.01 -16.16 44.46
N LEU A 135 1.23 -14.89 44.10
CA LEU A 135 2.51 -14.22 44.27
C LEU A 135 2.48 -13.38 45.56
N VAL A 136 3.47 -13.58 46.42
CA VAL A 136 3.86 -12.60 47.44
C VAL A 136 5.12 -11.91 46.95
N SER A 137 4.99 -10.67 46.49
CA SER A 137 6.08 -9.98 45.81
C SER A 137 7.23 -9.68 46.76
N LEU A 138 8.46 -9.89 46.30
CA LEU A 138 9.69 -9.53 47.02
C LEU A 138 10.63 -8.81 46.05
N LYS A 139 11.15 -7.66 46.47
CA LYS A 139 12.16 -6.94 45.67
C LYS A 139 13.50 -7.66 45.79
N GLN A 140 14.30 -7.64 44.71
CA GLN A 140 15.63 -8.28 44.72
C GLN A 140 16.59 -7.67 45.74
N ASN A 141 16.41 -6.40 46.12
CA ASN A 141 17.18 -5.72 47.15
C ASN A 141 16.49 -5.73 48.53
N ALA A 142 15.54 -6.64 48.75
CA ALA A 142 14.84 -6.73 50.02
C ALA A 142 15.80 -7.05 51.16
N THR A 143 15.56 -6.40 52.31
CA THR A 143 16.28 -6.72 53.54
C THR A 143 15.90 -8.11 54.03
N LYS A 144 16.72 -8.69 54.92
CA LYS A 144 16.41 -9.97 55.56
C LYS A 144 15.03 -9.94 56.25
N ALA A 145 14.71 -8.86 56.96
CA ALA A 145 13.40 -8.67 57.59
C ALA A 145 12.23 -8.65 56.58
N GLN A 146 12.40 -8.01 55.41
CA GLN A 146 11.39 -8.00 54.35
C GLN A 146 11.21 -9.39 53.72
N SER A 147 12.31 -10.11 53.51
CA SER A 147 12.30 -11.49 53.01
C SER A 147 11.58 -12.43 53.98
N ASP A 148 11.92 -12.35 55.27
CA ASP A 148 11.31 -13.17 56.33
C ASP A 148 9.81 -12.85 56.46
N SER A 149 9.42 -11.57 56.40
CA SER A 149 8.01 -11.16 56.40
C SER A 149 7.24 -11.68 55.18
N ALA A 150 7.85 -11.68 53.98
CA ALA A 150 7.23 -12.20 52.78
C ALA A 150 7.04 -13.72 52.85
N LEU A 151 8.04 -14.45 53.39
CA LEU A 151 7.94 -15.89 53.61
C LEU A 151 6.83 -16.22 54.62
N VAL A 152 6.74 -15.52 55.76
CA VAL A 152 5.66 -15.71 56.75
C VAL A 152 4.27 -15.50 56.12
N ARG A 153 4.13 -14.48 55.27
CA ARG A 153 2.87 -14.25 54.53
C ARG A 153 2.58 -15.39 53.56
N ALA A 154 3.57 -15.84 52.80
CA ALA A 154 3.42 -16.94 51.86
C ALA A 154 3.07 -18.27 52.56
N ASP A 155 3.74 -18.57 53.68
CA ASP A 155 3.45 -19.73 54.51
C ASP A 155 2.04 -19.67 55.11
N SER A 156 1.57 -18.49 55.52
CA SER A 156 0.20 -18.31 56.02
C SER A 156 -0.85 -18.62 54.96
N ILE A 157 -0.63 -18.16 53.72
CA ILE A 157 -1.50 -18.46 52.59
C ILE A 157 -1.47 -19.95 52.26
N TYR A 158 -0.27 -20.55 52.17
CA TYR A 158 -0.11 -21.99 51.93
C TYR A 158 -0.83 -22.83 53.00
N ASN A 159 -0.68 -22.45 54.28
CA ASN A 159 -1.32 -23.14 55.41
C ASN A 159 -2.86 -23.05 55.37
N ALA A 160 -3.42 -21.96 54.86
CA ALA A 160 -4.86 -21.85 54.64
C ALA A 160 -5.32 -22.77 53.49
N LEU A 161 -4.55 -22.83 52.39
CA LEU A 161 -4.84 -23.68 51.23
C LEU A 161 -4.85 -25.17 51.60
N ILE A 162 -3.84 -25.65 52.33
CA ILE A 162 -3.78 -27.06 52.75
C ILE A 162 -4.87 -27.43 53.77
N LYS A 163 -5.49 -26.45 54.42
CA LYS A 163 -6.66 -26.63 55.31
C LYS A 163 -8.00 -26.55 54.56
N GLY A 164 -7.98 -26.43 53.23
CA GLY A 164 -9.19 -26.46 52.39
C GLY A 164 -9.73 -25.09 51.98
N ALA A 165 -9.00 -24.00 52.17
CA ALA A 165 -9.39 -22.70 51.61
C ALA A 165 -9.38 -22.74 50.06
N ASP A 166 -10.29 -21.99 49.43
CA ASP A 166 -10.35 -21.92 47.97
C ASP A 166 -9.15 -21.16 47.38
N PHE A 167 -8.49 -21.76 46.39
CA PHE A 167 -7.30 -21.19 45.77
C PHE A 167 -7.61 -19.90 45.00
N ALA A 168 -8.72 -19.87 44.26
CA ALA A 168 -9.07 -18.71 43.44
C ALA A 168 -9.43 -17.50 44.32
N GLU A 169 -10.13 -17.70 45.43
CA GLU A 169 -10.44 -16.67 46.40
C GLU A 169 -9.17 -16.10 47.05
N LEU A 170 -8.27 -16.97 47.53
CA LEU A 170 -7.00 -16.51 48.11
C LEU A 170 -6.10 -15.84 47.07
N ALA A 171 -6.11 -16.28 45.81
CA ALA A 171 -5.39 -15.60 44.74
C ALA A 171 -5.95 -14.19 44.50
N GLN A 172 -7.28 -14.03 44.43
CA GLN A 172 -7.91 -12.72 44.25
C GLN A 172 -7.60 -11.76 45.40
N ARG A 173 -7.64 -12.25 46.65
CA ARG A 173 -7.48 -11.44 47.86
C ARG A 173 -6.02 -11.16 48.20
N CYS A 174 -5.17 -12.16 48.05
CA CYS A 174 -3.83 -12.15 48.65
C CYS A 174 -2.69 -12.08 47.63
N SER A 175 -2.93 -12.33 46.34
CA SER A 175 -1.85 -12.27 45.34
C SER A 175 -1.49 -10.82 45.00
N ASP A 176 -0.18 -10.58 44.91
CA ASP A 176 0.40 -9.33 44.46
C ASP A 176 0.51 -9.26 42.91
N ASP A 177 0.39 -10.40 42.20
CA ASP A 177 0.17 -10.41 40.74
C ASP A 177 -1.29 -10.12 40.42
N LYS A 178 -1.62 -8.84 40.24
CA LYS A 178 -2.98 -8.38 39.96
C LYS A 178 -3.52 -8.86 38.61
N GLY A 179 -2.67 -9.27 37.68
CA GLY A 179 -3.07 -9.73 36.36
C GLY A 179 -3.73 -11.10 36.40
N SER A 180 -3.11 -12.08 37.06
CA SER A 180 -3.67 -13.42 37.23
C SER A 180 -4.63 -13.52 38.42
N ALA A 181 -4.45 -12.71 39.48
CA ALA A 181 -5.31 -12.70 40.67
C ALA A 181 -6.79 -12.60 40.30
N ARG A 182 -7.14 -11.69 39.38
CA ARG A 182 -8.53 -11.49 38.90
C ARG A 182 -9.17 -12.74 38.27
N ARG A 183 -8.35 -13.69 37.79
CA ARG A 183 -8.79 -14.98 37.24
C ARG A 183 -8.54 -16.14 38.21
N GLY A 184 -8.43 -15.85 39.51
CA GLY A 184 -8.12 -16.84 40.53
C GLY A 184 -6.71 -17.43 40.38
N GLY A 185 -5.75 -16.62 39.93
CA GLY A 185 -4.36 -17.02 39.73
C GLY A 185 -4.08 -17.75 38.43
N ASP A 186 -5.06 -17.97 37.54
CA ASP A 186 -4.89 -18.76 36.31
C ASP A 186 -3.93 -18.09 35.30
N LEU A 187 -2.88 -18.84 34.94
CA LEU A 187 -1.85 -18.46 33.99
C LEU A 187 -2.03 -19.10 32.60
N SER A 188 -3.17 -19.77 32.34
CA SER A 188 -3.44 -20.52 31.11
C SER A 188 -2.44 -21.67 30.91
N TRP A 189 -2.45 -22.28 29.72
CA TRP A 189 -1.49 -23.33 29.35
C TRP A 189 -0.12 -22.72 29.04
N VAL A 190 0.92 -23.25 29.68
CA VAL A 190 2.30 -22.79 29.55
C VAL A 190 3.19 -23.96 29.13
N GLN A 191 4.19 -23.66 28.31
CA GLN A 191 5.24 -24.59 27.89
C GLN A 191 6.56 -24.20 28.53
N ARG A 192 7.56 -25.09 28.50
CA ARG A 192 8.92 -24.73 28.94
C ARG A 192 9.51 -23.57 28.14
N GLY A 193 10.33 -22.76 28.78
CA GLY A 193 10.95 -21.55 28.25
C GLY A 193 10.08 -20.29 28.37
N TYR A 194 8.87 -20.38 28.92
CA TYR A 194 7.96 -19.23 29.07
C TYR A 194 7.95 -18.63 30.48
N MET A 195 8.38 -19.38 31.49
CA MET A 195 8.36 -18.97 32.89
C MET A 195 9.79 -18.89 33.45
N VAL A 196 9.97 -18.19 34.58
CA VAL A 196 11.25 -18.21 35.30
C VAL A 196 11.56 -19.61 35.81
N LYS A 197 12.86 -19.94 35.86
CA LYS A 197 13.34 -21.30 36.05
C LYS A 197 12.76 -21.98 37.30
N GLU A 198 12.73 -21.29 38.43
CA GLU A 198 12.26 -21.87 39.70
C GLU A 198 10.76 -22.20 39.65
N PHE A 199 9.97 -21.34 39.01
CA PHE A 199 8.54 -21.58 38.80
C PHE A 199 8.31 -22.71 37.80
N GLU A 200 9.06 -22.71 36.70
CA GLU A 200 8.95 -23.73 35.66
C GLU A 200 9.32 -25.13 36.19
N ASP A 201 10.48 -25.26 36.83
CA ASP A 201 10.95 -26.53 37.39
C ASP A 201 9.90 -27.13 38.33
N ALA A 202 9.24 -26.28 39.12
CA ALA A 202 8.17 -26.69 40.01
C ALA A 202 6.93 -27.20 39.27
N ILE A 203 6.33 -26.41 38.38
CA ILE A 203 5.09 -26.81 37.70
C ILE A 203 5.27 -28.06 36.85
N PHE A 204 6.45 -28.27 36.27
CA PHE A 204 6.72 -29.47 35.48
C PHE A 204 7.05 -30.69 36.34
N ALA A 205 7.53 -30.54 37.57
CA ALA A 205 7.71 -31.65 38.52
C ALA A 205 6.42 -32.08 39.24
N MET A 206 5.51 -31.14 39.51
CA MET A 206 4.28 -31.39 40.27
C MET A 206 3.22 -32.20 39.50
N LYS A 207 2.35 -32.93 40.20
CA LYS A 207 1.18 -33.60 39.60
C LYS A 207 -0.05 -32.69 39.56
N PRO A 208 -1.01 -32.89 38.63
CA PRO A 208 -2.30 -32.21 38.68
C PRO A 208 -2.98 -32.35 40.04
N GLY A 209 -3.52 -31.26 40.56
CA GLY A 209 -4.12 -31.12 41.88
C GLY A 209 -3.14 -30.72 43.00
N GLU A 210 -1.83 -30.86 42.81
CA GLU A 210 -0.85 -30.54 43.85
C GLU A 210 -0.70 -29.02 44.05
N ILE A 211 -0.49 -28.63 45.32
CA ILE A 211 -0.16 -27.27 45.74
C ILE A 211 1.28 -27.26 46.26
N SER A 212 2.10 -26.36 45.73
CA SER A 212 3.49 -26.21 46.15
C SER A 212 3.58 -25.53 47.52
N LYS A 213 4.65 -25.82 48.28
CA LYS A 213 5.14 -24.89 49.31
C LYS A 213 5.53 -23.55 48.66
N PRO A 214 5.75 -22.46 49.42
CA PRO A 214 6.29 -21.22 48.85
C PRO A 214 7.61 -21.44 48.12
N ILE A 215 7.66 -21.05 46.85
CA ILE A 215 8.84 -21.16 45.98
C ILE A 215 9.38 -19.76 45.73
N LEU A 216 10.63 -19.54 46.09
CA LEU A 216 11.29 -18.27 45.84
C LEU A 216 11.71 -18.17 44.37
N SER A 217 11.40 -17.04 43.74
CA SER A 217 11.94 -16.64 42.43
C SER A 217 12.34 -15.16 42.46
N PRO A 218 12.90 -14.60 41.37
CA PRO A 218 13.24 -13.18 41.28
C PRO A 218 12.08 -12.21 41.55
N PHE A 219 10.82 -12.67 41.47
CA PHE A 219 9.62 -11.87 41.72
C PHE A 219 9.10 -11.97 43.16
N GLY A 220 9.62 -12.90 43.95
CA GLY A 220 9.15 -13.21 45.31
C GLY A 220 8.70 -14.65 45.48
N TYR A 221 7.81 -14.88 46.43
CA TYR A 221 7.34 -16.22 46.77
C TYR A 221 6.09 -16.58 45.99
N HIS A 222 6.13 -17.73 45.33
CA HIS A 222 5.02 -18.28 44.56
C HIS A 222 4.45 -19.48 45.30
N ILE A 223 3.13 -19.48 45.49
CA ILE A 223 2.39 -20.68 45.84
C ILE A 223 1.64 -21.11 44.59
N ILE A 224 1.91 -22.31 44.12
CA ILE A 224 1.48 -22.76 42.80
C ILE A 224 0.54 -23.94 42.96
N LYS A 225 -0.53 -23.99 42.15
CA LYS A 225 -1.37 -25.18 41.98
C LYS A 225 -1.32 -25.60 40.53
N VAL A 226 -1.01 -26.87 40.25
CA VAL A 226 -1.12 -27.40 38.88
C VAL A 226 -2.53 -27.92 38.68
N GLU A 227 -3.32 -27.30 37.82
CA GLU A 227 -4.69 -27.75 37.53
C GLU A 227 -4.68 -28.96 36.58
N ALA A 228 -3.86 -28.90 35.53
CA ALA A 228 -3.81 -29.95 34.52
C ALA A 228 -2.46 -29.96 33.79
N LYS A 229 -2.18 -31.11 33.18
CA LYS A 229 -1.07 -31.33 32.24
C LYS A 229 -1.59 -32.06 31.02
N GLN A 230 -1.04 -31.75 29.85
CA GLN A 230 -1.33 -32.46 28.61
C GLN A 230 -0.19 -32.28 27.61
N ASN A 231 -0.21 -33.08 26.55
CA ASN A 231 0.58 -32.80 25.35
C ASN A 231 0.03 -31.57 24.61
N PHE A 232 0.68 -31.16 23.54
CA PHE A 232 0.20 -30.09 22.69
C PHE A 232 -1.25 -30.34 22.22
N PHE A 233 -1.99 -29.25 22.01
CA PHE A 233 -3.40 -29.33 21.63
C PHE A 233 -3.60 -30.15 20.35
N PRO A 234 -4.74 -30.85 20.19
CA PRO A 234 -5.09 -31.50 18.93
C PRO A 234 -5.11 -30.50 17.78
N TYR A 235 -4.72 -30.95 16.58
CA TYR A 235 -4.63 -30.10 15.40
C TYR A 235 -5.89 -29.25 15.16
N ASP A 236 -7.09 -29.85 15.24
CA ASP A 236 -8.35 -29.14 15.00
C ASP A 236 -8.58 -27.96 15.95
N THR A 237 -8.01 -28.00 17.17
CA THR A 237 -8.10 -26.91 18.15
C THR A 237 -7.25 -25.70 17.74
N VAL A 238 -6.11 -25.94 17.09
CA VAL A 238 -5.12 -24.91 16.72
C VAL A 238 -5.11 -24.60 15.23
N ARG A 239 -5.87 -25.33 14.41
CA ARG A 239 -5.87 -25.24 12.95
C ARG A 239 -6.11 -23.81 12.47
N ALA A 240 -7.14 -23.13 13.00
CA ALA A 240 -7.46 -21.76 12.61
C ALA A 240 -6.33 -20.77 12.94
N ASP A 241 -5.66 -20.96 14.08
CA ASP A 241 -4.53 -20.12 14.48
C ASP A 241 -3.30 -20.36 13.61
N ILE A 242 -3.04 -21.61 13.23
CA ILE A 242 -1.97 -21.96 12.29
C ILE A 242 -2.25 -21.37 10.90
N HIS A 243 -3.49 -21.45 10.41
CA HIS A 243 -3.88 -20.81 9.14
C HIS A 243 -3.68 -19.30 9.20
N ARG A 244 -4.08 -18.64 10.30
CA ARG A 244 -3.81 -17.20 10.50
C ARG A 244 -2.32 -16.89 10.56
N PHE A 245 -1.53 -17.78 11.16
CA PHE A 245 -0.06 -17.68 11.17
C PHE A 245 0.53 -17.78 9.76
N ILE A 246 0.04 -18.69 8.92
CA ILE A 246 0.45 -18.82 7.51
C ILE A 246 0.21 -17.51 6.75
N GLU A 247 -0.97 -16.90 6.88
CA GLU A 247 -1.29 -15.63 6.23
C GLU A 247 -0.43 -14.48 6.77
N SER A 248 -0.42 -14.28 8.09
CA SER A 248 0.26 -13.13 8.72
C SER A 248 1.79 -13.14 8.55
N ARG A 249 2.38 -14.31 8.32
CA ARG A 249 3.83 -14.47 8.09
C ARG A 249 4.19 -14.53 6.61
N GLY A 250 3.22 -14.36 5.70
CA GLY A 250 3.44 -14.41 4.25
C GLY A 250 3.85 -15.79 3.74
N LEU A 251 3.55 -16.87 4.50
CA LEU A 251 3.94 -18.23 4.10
C LEU A 251 3.14 -18.70 2.88
N ARG A 252 1.92 -18.18 2.68
CA ARG A 252 1.14 -18.43 1.46
C ARG A 252 1.92 -18.08 0.20
N GLU A 253 2.58 -16.91 0.16
CA GLU A 253 3.39 -16.53 -1.00
C GLU A 253 4.66 -17.38 -1.15
N ARG A 254 5.24 -17.82 -0.04
CA ARG A 254 6.36 -18.77 -0.07
C ARG A 254 5.93 -20.11 -0.70
N ILE A 255 4.76 -20.62 -0.33
CA ILE A 255 4.19 -21.86 -0.92
C ILE A 255 3.95 -21.67 -2.43
N ILE A 256 3.36 -20.54 -2.84
CA ILE A 256 3.15 -20.22 -4.26
C ILE A 256 4.48 -20.24 -5.02
N SER A 257 5.51 -19.55 -4.52
CA SER A 257 6.84 -19.56 -5.16
C SER A 257 7.42 -20.98 -5.26
N GLN A 258 7.33 -21.78 -4.19
CA GLN A 258 7.81 -23.17 -4.20
C GLN A 258 7.04 -24.04 -5.20
N ASN A 259 5.73 -23.84 -5.33
CA ASN A 259 4.90 -24.54 -6.30
C ASN A 259 5.31 -24.18 -7.73
N ILE A 260 5.50 -22.88 -8.03
CA ILE A 260 5.97 -22.42 -9.34
C ILE A 260 7.35 -23.00 -9.66
N ASP A 261 8.30 -22.92 -8.72
CA ASP A 261 9.65 -23.46 -8.88
C ASP A 261 9.62 -24.98 -9.11
N SER A 262 8.76 -25.70 -8.39
CA SER A 262 8.57 -27.14 -8.58
C SER A 262 8.00 -27.45 -9.96
N ILE A 263 6.99 -26.72 -10.43
CA ILE A 263 6.42 -26.89 -11.78
C ILE A 263 7.48 -26.63 -12.85
N ALA A 264 8.25 -25.55 -12.71
CA ALA A 264 9.34 -25.20 -13.62
C ALA A 264 10.42 -26.29 -13.68
N LYS A 265 10.81 -26.83 -12.52
CA LYS A 265 11.82 -27.89 -12.41
C LYS A 265 11.40 -29.19 -13.08
N HIS A 266 10.11 -29.54 -13.04
CA HIS A 266 9.59 -30.80 -13.58
C HIS A 266 8.96 -30.67 -14.98
N SER A 267 8.99 -29.47 -15.60
CA SER A 267 8.45 -29.28 -16.93
C SER A 267 9.35 -29.89 -18.01
N VAL A 268 8.75 -30.37 -19.10
CA VAL A 268 9.46 -30.87 -20.28
C VAL A 268 8.88 -30.20 -21.53
N PRO A 269 9.68 -29.39 -22.27
CA PRO A 269 11.05 -28.98 -21.97
C PRO A 269 11.16 -28.17 -20.67
N GLN A 270 12.36 -28.09 -20.11
CA GLN A 270 12.61 -27.34 -18.88
C GLN A 270 12.30 -25.86 -19.10
N CYS A 271 11.43 -25.32 -18.26
CA CYS A 271 10.96 -23.94 -18.29
C CYS A 271 11.54 -23.17 -17.11
N THR A 272 11.59 -21.84 -17.22
CA THR A 272 11.85 -20.96 -16.08
C THR A 272 10.56 -20.67 -15.30
N PRO A 273 10.62 -20.23 -14.03
CA PRO A 273 9.45 -19.74 -13.30
C PRO A 273 8.66 -18.66 -14.05
N GLU A 274 9.35 -17.79 -14.77
CA GLU A 274 8.72 -16.76 -15.62
C GLU A 274 7.93 -17.39 -16.78
N ASP A 275 8.45 -18.43 -17.42
CA ASP A 275 7.72 -19.14 -18.49
C ASP A 275 6.43 -19.81 -17.95
N ILE A 276 6.48 -20.32 -16.71
CA ILE A 276 5.30 -20.88 -16.03
C ILE A 276 4.25 -19.80 -15.78
N LEU A 277 4.67 -18.61 -15.30
CA LEU A 277 3.79 -17.47 -15.09
C LEU A 277 3.20 -16.94 -16.39
N ASN A 278 4.02 -16.81 -17.46
CA ASN A 278 3.57 -16.39 -18.79
C ASN A 278 2.47 -17.32 -19.33
N ARG A 279 2.74 -18.62 -19.34
CA ARG A 279 1.76 -19.59 -19.84
C ARG A 279 0.47 -19.58 -19.02
N ARG A 280 0.57 -19.43 -17.69
CA ARG A 280 -0.62 -19.32 -16.84
C ARG A 280 -1.39 -18.03 -17.09
N ALA A 281 -0.70 -16.92 -17.37
CA ALA A 281 -1.32 -15.66 -17.82
C ALA A 281 -2.15 -15.89 -19.08
N ASP A 282 -1.56 -16.55 -20.08
CA ASP A 282 -2.22 -16.84 -21.35
C ASP A 282 -3.44 -17.73 -21.17
N GLU A 283 -3.32 -18.80 -20.37
CA GLU A 283 -4.43 -19.69 -20.03
C GLU A 283 -5.58 -18.93 -19.34
N MET A 284 -5.27 -18.14 -18.31
CA MET A 284 -6.28 -17.43 -17.52
C MET A 284 -6.95 -16.31 -18.32
N THR A 285 -6.20 -15.57 -19.13
CA THR A 285 -6.75 -14.50 -19.97
C THR A 285 -7.51 -15.03 -21.19
N ALA A 286 -7.19 -16.24 -21.67
CA ALA A 286 -8.02 -16.92 -22.66
C ALA A 286 -9.37 -17.37 -22.09
N ALA A 287 -9.39 -17.78 -20.83
CA ALA A 287 -10.61 -18.24 -20.14
C ALA A 287 -11.46 -17.08 -19.59
N ASP A 288 -10.85 -15.96 -19.21
CA ASP A 288 -11.51 -14.81 -18.59
C ASP A 288 -11.24 -13.51 -19.39
N PRO A 289 -12.21 -13.07 -20.23
CA PRO A 289 -12.12 -11.81 -20.96
C PRO A 289 -11.97 -10.58 -20.07
N ALA A 290 -12.54 -10.58 -18.85
CA ALA A 290 -12.41 -9.46 -17.93
C ALA A 290 -10.97 -9.33 -17.43
N LEU A 291 -10.34 -10.45 -17.03
CA LEU A 291 -8.93 -10.49 -16.67
C LEU A 291 -8.01 -10.09 -17.83
N LYS A 292 -8.30 -10.58 -19.04
CA LYS A 292 -7.57 -10.18 -20.26
C LYS A 292 -7.59 -8.66 -20.44
N ASN A 293 -8.77 -8.06 -20.33
CA ASN A 293 -8.95 -6.64 -20.50
C ASN A 293 -8.28 -5.84 -19.38
N LEU A 294 -8.32 -6.33 -18.13
CA LEU A 294 -7.66 -5.73 -16.97
C LEU A 294 -6.13 -5.70 -17.13
N ILE A 295 -5.52 -6.82 -17.52
CA ILE A 295 -4.06 -6.91 -17.74
C ILE A 295 -3.64 -6.00 -18.89
N ARG A 296 -4.39 -5.98 -20.00
CA ARG A 296 -4.09 -5.10 -21.14
C ARG A 296 -4.26 -3.62 -20.78
N GLU A 297 -5.29 -3.26 -20.03
CA GLU A 297 -5.49 -1.88 -19.57
C GLU A 297 -4.31 -1.39 -18.73
N TYR A 298 -3.80 -2.23 -17.83
CA TYR A 298 -2.62 -1.88 -17.04
C TYR A 298 -1.36 -1.73 -17.90
N HIS A 299 -1.13 -2.68 -18.83
CA HIS A 299 -0.04 -2.60 -19.81
C HIS A 299 -0.04 -1.27 -20.57
N ASP A 300 -1.18 -0.97 -21.19
CA ASP A 300 -1.33 0.23 -22.00
C ASP A 300 -1.30 1.51 -21.16
N GLY A 301 -1.76 1.46 -19.90
CA GLY A 301 -1.67 2.56 -18.95
C GLY A 301 -0.22 2.92 -18.59
N LEU A 302 0.64 1.92 -18.36
CA LEU A 302 2.07 2.14 -18.16
C LEU A 302 2.72 2.77 -19.40
N LEU A 303 2.38 2.27 -20.59
CA LEU A 303 2.87 2.83 -21.84
C LEU A 303 2.45 4.28 -22.01
N LEU A 304 1.16 4.56 -21.82
CA LEU A 304 0.56 5.88 -21.92
C LEU A 304 1.23 6.87 -20.97
N TYR A 305 1.43 6.48 -19.70
CA TYR A 305 2.09 7.32 -18.70
C TYR A 305 3.51 7.69 -19.14
N GLU A 306 4.32 6.68 -19.46
CA GLU A 306 5.74 6.89 -19.79
C GLU A 306 5.91 7.73 -21.06
N ILE A 307 5.15 7.45 -22.12
CA ILE A 307 5.24 8.24 -23.36
C ILE A 307 4.72 9.67 -23.16
N SER A 308 3.64 9.87 -22.39
CA SER A 308 3.09 11.20 -22.13
C SER A 308 4.04 12.02 -21.28
N ASN A 309 4.72 11.39 -20.31
CA ASN A 309 5.75 12.03 -19.52
C ASN A 309 6.91 12.52 -20.41
N ARG A 310 7.44 11.66 -21.29
CA ARG A 310 8.55 12.00 -22.20
C ARG A 310 8.20 13.07 -23.23
N THR A 311 6.98 13.03 -23.77
CA THR A 311 6.60 13.86 -24.92
C THR A 311 5.93 15.17 -24.53
N VAL A 312 5.20 15.18 -23.42
CA VAL A 312 4.37 16.30 -22.98
C VAL A 312 4.78 16.80 -21.60
N TRP A 313 4.68 15.97 -20.55
CA TRP A 313 4.68 16.49 -19.19
C TRP A 313 6.05 16.98 -18.73
N ASP A 314 7.08 16.13 -18.80
CA ASP A 314 8.45 16.47 -18.42
C ASP A 314 9.04 17.51 -19.38
N LYS A 315 8.71 17.38 -20.68
CA LYS A 315 9.09 18.34 -21.71
C LYS A 315 8.55 19.75 -21.39
N ALA A 316 7.25 19.88 -21.14
CA ALA A 316 6.64 21.18 -20.82
C ALA A 316 7.21 21.76 -19.52
N ALA A 317 7.45 20.93 -18.50
CA ALA A 317 7.94 21.38 -17.21
C ALA A 317 9.37 21.95 -17.28
N LYS A 318 10.20 21.42 -18.20
CA LYS A 318 11.61 21.78 -18.38
C LYS A 318 11.85 22.82 -19.49
N ASP A 319 10.89 23.04 -20.38
CA ASP A 319 11.01 23.97 -21.50
C ASP A 319 10.78 25.43 -21.07
N GLU A 320 11.79 26.04 -20.45
CA GLU A 320 11.71 27.42 -19.94
C GLU A 320 11.44 28.45 -21.05
N GLU A 321 12.02 28.25 -22.24
CA GLU A 321 11.82 29.13 -23.39
C GLU A 321 10.38 29.01 -23.92
N GLY A 322 9.88 27.79 -24.07
CA GLY A 322 8.50 27.51 -24.48
C GLY A 322 7.48 28.07 -23.49
N LEU A 323 7.70 27.89 -22.18
CA LEU A 323 6.83 28.46 -21.14
C LEU A 323 6.83 29.99 -21.17
N ALA A 324 8.00 30.62 -21.33
CA ALA A 324 8.10 32.08 -21.43
C ALA A 324 7.39 32.61 -22.69
N ALA A 325 7.56 31.94 -23.83
CA ALA A 325 6.89 32.28 -25.09
C ALA A 325 5.37 32.09 -24.99
N TYR A 326 4.92 30.96 -24.43
CA TYR A 326 3.51 30.65 -24.22
C TYR A 326 2.86 31.68 -23.30
N PHE A 327 3.47 31.99 -22.16
CA PHE A 327 2.99 33.04 -21.25
C PHE A 327 2.90 34.38 -21.96
N LYS A 328 3.94 34.79 -22.71
CA LYS A 328 3.95 36.06 -23.45
C LYS A 328 2.80 36.15 -24.44
N LYS A 329 2.50 35.07 -25.16
CA LYS A 329 1.38 34.99 -26.10
C LYS A 329 0.02 35.03 -25.41
N ASN A 330 -0.08 34.46 -24.21
CA ASN A 330 -1.34 34.24 -23.49
C ASN A 330 -1.54 35.12 -22.24
N ARG A 331 -0.75 36.19 -22.06
CA ARG A 331 -0.70 37.00 -20.82
C ARG A 331 -2.07 37.39 -20.24
N LYS A 332 -3.03 37.69 -21.11
CA LYS A 332 -4.39 38.11 -20.71
C LYS A 332 -5.13 37.05 -19.89
N ARG A 333 -4.86 35.76 -20.13
CA ARG A 333 -5.49 34.63 -19.42
C ARG A 333 -5.06 34.54 -17.95
N TYR A 334 -3.89 35.08 -17.61
CA TYR A 334 -3.29 34.96 -16.28
C TYR A 334 -3.48 36.21 -15.41
N LYS A 335 -4.32 37.15 -15.84
CA LYS A 335 -4.54 38.38 -15.09
C LYS A 335 -5.10 38.03 -13.69
N TRP A 336 -4.57 38.67 -12.66
CA TRP A 336 -5.14 38.58 -11.32
C TRP A 336 -6.22 39.64 -11.13
N GLU A 337 -7.27 39.28 -10.41
CA GLU A 337 -8.32 40.22 -9.99
C GLU A 337 -7.79 41.25 -8.97
N GLN A 338 -6.82 40.85 -8.16
CA GLN A 338 -6.23 41.68 -7.12
C GLN A 338 -4.69 41.62 -7.15
N PRO A 339 -3.99 42.70 -6.73
CA PRO A 339 -2.54 42.68 -6.58
C PRO A 339 -2.07 41.60 -5.60
N ARG A 340 -0.87 41.06 -5.83
CA ARG A 340 -0.22 40.09 -4.95
C ARG A 340 1.14 40.60 -4.50
N PHE A 341 1.64 40.09 -3.38
CA PHE A 341 3.00 40.35 -2.92
C PHE A 341 3.92 39.19 -3.29
N LYS A 342 4.94 39.43 -4.11
CA LYS A 342 5.99 38.45 -4.43
C LYS A 342 7.19 38.72 -3.53
N GLY A 343 7.44 37.84 -2.57
CA GLY A 343 8.44 38.11 -1.55
C GLY A 343 8.53 37.05 -0.46
N ILE A 344 9.00 37.51 0.70
CA ILE A 344 9.12 36.74 1.93
C ILE A 344 8.44 37.46 3.09
N ALA A 345 7.81 36.67 3.96
CA ALA A 345 7.56 36.98 5.37
C ALA A 345 8.62 36.24 6.18
N TYR A 346 9.32 36.93 7.08
CA TYR A 346 10.40 36.31 7.84
C TYR A 346 10.50 36.82 9.26
N TRP A 347 11.06 35.97 10.11
CA TRP A 347 11.29 36.23 11.53
C TRP A 347 12.75 35.95 11.86
N VAL A 348 13.36 36.82 12.65
CA VAL A 348 14.77 36.78 13.00
C VAL A 348 14.99 36.80 14.51
N LYS A 349 16.14 36.29 14.95
CA LYS A 349 16.55 36.32 16.35
C LYS A 349 17.07 37.69 16.81
N GLN A 350 17.74 38.40 15.91
CA GLN A 350 18.47 39.64 16.19
C GLN A 350 18.16 40.70 15.13
N GLU A 351 18.09 41.97 15.54
CA GLU A 351 17.74 43.09 14.67
C GLU A 351 18.66 43.22 13.44
N GLY A 352 19.96 42.92 13.61
CA GLY A 352 20.92 42.98 12.51
C GLY A 352 20.59 42.04 11.33
N ASP A 353 19.86 40.95 11.58
CA ASP A 353 19.47 40.00 10.54
C ASP A 353 18.36 40.54 9.63
N VAL A 354 17.59 41.57 10.05
CA VAL A 354 16.56 42.19 9.21
C VAL A 354 17.18 42.80 7.96
N GLU A 355 18.21 43.63 8.14
CA GLU A 355 18.91 44.28 7.02
C GLU A 355 19.86 43.33 6.29
N ALA A 356 20.47 42.38 7.01
CA ALA A 356 21.30 41.36 6.37
C ALA A 356 20.50 40.51 5.36
N VAL A 357 19.26 40.10 5.71
CA VAL A 357 18.36 39.39 4.79
C VAL A 357 18.10 40.22 3.54
N LYS A 358 17.70 41.50 3.67
CA LYS A 358 17.45 42.38 2.51
C LYS A 358 18.69 42.51 1.62
N LYS A 359 19.87 42.71 2.22
CA LYS A 359 21.14 42.83 1.50
C LYS A 359 21.50 41.55 0.77
N SER A 360 21.29 40.38 1.39
CA SER A 360 21.61 39.07 0.80
C SER A 360 20.80 38.76 -0.47
N LEU A 361 19.57 39.27 -0.54
CA LEU A 361 18.61 39.01 -1.61
C LEU A 361 18.66 40.05 -2.73
N LYS A 362 19.37 41.16 -2.53
CA LYS A 362 19.52 42.22 -3.52
C LYS A 362 20.15 41.65 -4.79
N ASN A 363 19.51 41.89 -5.94
CA ASN A 363 19.91 41.41 -7.27
C ASN A 363 19.95 39.88 -7.44
N ILE A 364 19.40 39.12 -6.49
CA ILE A 364 19.27 37.67 -6.62
C ILE A 364 17.92 37.36 -7.28
N PRO A 365 17.85 36.48 -8.31
CA PRO A 365 16.59 36.01 -8.85
C PRO A 365 15.72 35.40 -7.76
N PHE A 366 14.42 35.73 -7.76
CA PHE A 366 13.47 35.29 -6.74
C PHE A 366 13.50 33.77 -6.51
N GLU A 367 13.70 33.00 -7.58
CA GLU A 367 13.81 31.55 -7.61
C GLU A 367 14.94 31.05 -6.70
N LYS A 368 16.07 31.77 -6.65
CA LYS A 368 17.27 31.42 -5.87
C LYS A 368 17.22 31.87 -4.40
N TRP A 369 16.19 32.61 -3.98
CA TRP A 369 16.13 33.18 -2.62
C TRP A 369 16.11 32.13 -1.52
N ALA A 370 15.38 31.03 -1.69
CA ALA A 370 15.27 30.00 -0.64
C ALA A 370 16.63 29.32 -0.36
N GLU A 371 17.36 28.95 -1.42
CA GLU A 371 18.69 28.37 -1.29
C GLU A 371 19.68 29.38 -0.69
N ARG A 372 19.63 30.64 -1.15
CA ARG A 372 20.48 31.72 -0.64
C ARG A 372 20.28 31.94 0.87
N LEU A 373 19.04 32.07 1.31
CA LEU A 373 18.69 32.30 2.72
C LEU A 373 19.08 31.11 3.59
N ARG A 374 18.85 29.88 3.11
CA ARG A 374 19.26 28.66 3.82
C ARG A 374 20.77 28.64 4.05
N LYS A 375 21.55 28.89 2.99
CA LYS A 375 23.02 28.86 3.05
C LYS A 375 23.63 29.96 3.92
N GLU A 376 23.05 31.15 3.93
CA GLU A 376 23.63 32.31 4.62
C GLU A 376 23.19 32.44 6.08
N PHE A 377 21.97 32.01 6.41
CA PHE A 377 21.39 32.24 7.74
C PHE A 377 21.04 30.97 8.50
N ASN A 378 20.93 29.81 7.83
CA ASN A 378 20.49 28.56 8.42
C ASN A 378 21.40 27.37 8.02
N ASP A 379 22.72 27.55 8.10
CA ASP A 379 23.72 26.55 7.71
C ASP A 379 24.01 25.53 8.83
N SER A 380 24.44 26.02 10.00
CA SER A 380 24.77 25.26 11.21
C SER A 380 23.91 25.69 12.39
N THR A 381 23.40 26.93 12.37
CA THR A 381 22.48 27.47 13.37
C THR A 381 21.30 28.12 12.68
N ILE A 382 20.09 27.93 13.20
CA ILE A 382 18.90 28.57 12.63
C ILE A 382 18.84 30.01 13.15
N ARG A 383 19.07 31.00 12.28
CA ARG A 383 18.99 32.44 12.61
C ARG A 383 17.71 33.09 12.13
N ILE A 384 17.10 32.56 11.08
CA ILE A 384 15.84 33.09 10.52
C ILE A 384 14.82 31.99 10.24
N LYS A 385 13.54 32.34 10.33
CA LYS A 385 12.42 31.56 9.78
C LYS A 385 11.80 32.35 8.63
N VAL A 386 11.49 31.68 7.52
CA VAL A 386 11.06 32.36 6.29
C VAL A 386 9.91 31.60 5.65
N VAL A 387 8.90 32.34 5.23
CA VAL A 387 7.85 31.90 4.31
C VAL A 387 8.01 32.69 3.01
N LYS A 388 8.34 32.00 1.92
CA LYS A 388 8.56 32.58 0.59
C LYS A 388 7.36 32.25 -0.30
N GLY A 389 6.85 33.23 -1.05
CA GLY A 389 5.71 33.00 -1.93
C GLY A 389 5.25 34.21 -2.74
N ILE A 390 4.14 34.00 -3.44
CA ILE A 390 3.35 35.04 -4.11
C ILE A 390 1.98 35.08 -3.43
N PHE A 391 1.81 36.03 -2.52
CA PHE A 391 0.73 36.08 -1.57
C PHE A 391 -0.40 36.99 -2.06
N ARG A 392 -1.62 36.47 -2.06
CA ARG A 392 -2.86 37.25 -2.11
C ARG A 392 -3.15 37.81 -0.72
N GLU A 393 -4.01 38.82 -0.66
CA GLU A 393 -4.57 39.27 0.61
C GLU A 393 -5.28 38.09 1.31
N GLY A 394 -4.96 37.87 2.59
CA GLY A 394 -5.48 36.78 3.41
C GLY A 394 -4.57 35.54 3.48
N ASP A 395 -3.55 35.42 2.63
CA ASP A 395 -2.66 34.25 2.62
C ASP A 395 -1.68 34.25 3.80
N ASN A 396 -1.33 35.43 4.35
CA ASN A 396 -0.35 35.54 5.42
C ASN A 396 -0.55 36.81 6.25
N ALA A 397 -0.83 36.65 7.54
CA ALA A 397 -1.14 37.76 8.44
C ALA A 397 -0.05 38.85 8.50
N LEU A 398 1.24 38.48 8.48
CA LEU A 398 2.34 39.48 8.50
C LEU A 398 2.35 40.32 7.22
N ILE A 399 2.14 39.67 6.07
CA ILE A 399 2.09 40.35 4.78
C ILE A 399 0.82 41.20 4.69
N ASP A 400 -0.30 40.70 5.19
CA ASP A 400 -1.55 41.46 5.25
C ASP A 400 -1.38 42.75 6.06
N LYS A 401 -0.75 42.64 7.24
CA LYS A 401 -0.46 43.79 8.11
C LYS A 401 0.50 44.78 7.47
N VAL A 402 1.64 44.30 6.96
CA VAL A 402 2.74 45.17 6.53
C VAL A 402 2.58 45.67 5.09
N VAL A 403 2.11 44.81 4.18
CA VAL A 403 2.08 45.08 2.73
C VAL A 403 0.68 45.46 2.24
N PHE A 404 -0.36 44.83 2.79
CA PHE A 404 -1.75 45.14 2.44
C PHE A 404 -2.44 46.11 3.41
N ALA A 405 -1.73 46.55 4.47
CA ALA A 405 -2.21 47.47 5.48
C ALA A 405 -3.55 47.04 6.12
N LYS A 406 -3.70 45.74 6.36
CA LYS A 406 -4.88 45.16 7.01
C LYS A 406 -4.66 45.06 8.50
N ASP A 407 -5.75 45.24 9.24
CA ASP A 407 -5.75 45.00 10.67
C ASP A 407 -5.83 43.48 10.91
N THR A 408 -4.66 42.88 11.13
CA THR A 408 -4.53 41.45 11.41
C THR A 408 -3.58 41.21 12.58
N THR A 409 -3.85 40.13 13.32
CA THR A 409 -2.95 39.67 14.37
C THR A 409 -1.89 38.77 13.76
N VAL A 410 -0.62 39.14 13.91
CA VAL A 410 0.52 38.31 13.51
C VAL A 410 0.87 37.41 14.68
N ALA A 411 0.85 36.09 14.47
CA ALA A 411 1.20 35.14 15.51
C ALA A 411 2.69 35.26 15.89
N ASP A 412 2.97 35.16 17.19
CA ASP A 412 4.33 35.12 17.69
C ASP A 412 5.05 33.85 17.23
N VAL A 413 6.30 34.02 16.81
CA VAL A 413 7.16 32.91 16.43
C VAL A 413 8.18 32.69 17.53
N LYS A 414 7.98 31.60 18.29
CA LYS A 414 8.89 31.21 19.39
C LYS A 414 10.35 31.25 18.94
N ASP A 415 11.16 31.96 19.72
CA ASP A 415 12.59 32.24 19.54
C ASP A 415 12.97 33.23 18.43
N PHE A 416 12.01 33.81 17.69
CA PHE A 416 12.25 34.76 16.60
C PHE A 416 11.31 35.98 16.74
N PRO A 417 11.60 36.89 17.68
CA PRO A 417 10.66 37.95 18.08
C PRO A 417 10.50 39.07 17.04
N ILE A 418 11.42 39.21 16.09
CA ILE A 418 11.44 40.32 15.15
C ILE A 418 10.94 39.82 13.80
N SER A 419 9.84 40.40 13.30
CA SER A 419 9.23 40.04 12.03
C SER A 419 9.41 41.13 10.97
N ALA A 420 9.67 40.74 9.72
CA ALA A 420 9.80 41.66 8.60
C ALA A 420 9.33 41.04 7.28
N THR A 421 9.19 41.88 6.25
CA THR A 421 8.87 41.45 4.88
C THR A 421 9.86 42.02 3.88
N TYR A 422 10.15 41.28 2.81
CA TYR A 422 10.98 41.77 1.69
C TYR A 422 10.47 41.21 0.36
N GLY A 423 10.30 42.08 -0.64
CA GLY A 423 9.71 41.71 -1.93
C GLY A 423 9.08 42.89 -2.65
N GLU A 424 8.21 42.60 -3.59
CA GLU A 424 7.50 43.60 -4.40
C GLU A 424 6.00 43.30 -4.50
N LYS A 425 5.18 44.37 -4.57
CA LYS A 425 3.75 44.27 -4.88
C LYS A 425 3.56 44.27 -6.39
N LEU A 426 2.88 43.24 -6.89
CA LEU A 426 2.62 43.00 -8.29
C LEU A 426 1.13 43.20 -8.59
N LYS A 427 0.80 44.04 -9.57
CA LYS A 427 -0.59 44.23 -10.03
C LYS A 427 -1.07 43.09 -10.94
N ALA A 428 -0.14 42.36 -11.56
CA ALA A 428 -0.37 41.22 -12.44
C ALA A 428 0.92 40.40 -12.56
N PRO A 429 0.86 39.14 -13.06
CA PRO A 429 2.06 38.37 -13.40
C PRO A 429 2.96 39.12 -14.38
N LYS A 430 4.26 39.21 -14.07
CA LYS A 430 5.28 39.78 -14.96
C LYS A 430 5.93 38.68 -15.81
N THR A 431 6.16 37.52 -15.21
CA THR A 431 6.77 36.35 -15.87
C THR A 431 5.90 35.11 -15.68
N TYR A 432 6.17 34.07 -16.47
CA TYR A 432 5.46 32.80 -16.32
C TYR A 432 5.69 32.17 -14.94
N ASN A 433 6.84 32.41 -14.30
CA ASN A 433 7.12 31.92 -12.94
C ASN A 433 6.14 32.48 -11.89
N ASP A 434 5.50 33.62 -12.14
CA ASP A 434 4.52 34.18 -11.22
C ASP A 434 3.20 33.38 -11.20
N VAL A 435 2.97 32.56 -12.23
CA VAL A 435 1.79 31.71 -12.45
C VAL A 435 2.21 30.35 -13.02
N ARG A 436 3.36 29.83 -12.58
CA ARG A 436 4.05 28.71 -13.25
C ARG A 436 3.16 27.50 -13.45
N GLU A 437 2.46 27.08 -12.40
CA GLU A 437 1.60 25.88 -12.43
C GLU A 437 0.52 25.98 -13.51
N LEU A 438 -0.16 27.13 -13.60
CA LEU A 438 -1.17 27.38 -14.63
C LEU A 438 -0.56 27.38 -16.04
N VAL A 439 0.59 28.05 -16.22
CA VAL A 439 1.25 28.12 -17.52
C VAL A 439 1.75 26.74 -17.97
N VAL A 440 2.30 25.95 -17.05
CA VAL A 440 2.77 24.59 -17.35
C VAL A 440 1.59 23.72 -17.77
N ALA A 441 0.47 23.75 -17.05
CA ALA A 441 -0.73 22.98 -17.41
C ALA A 441 -1.29 23.39 -18.78
N ASP A 442 -1.48 24.70 -19.01
CA ASP A 442 -1.97 25.24 -20.28
C ASP A 442 -1.02 24.94 -21.46
N TYR A 443 0.29 24.90 -21.20
CA TYR A 443 1.30 24.56 -22.21
C TYR A 443 1.33 23.05 -22.49
N GLN A 444 1.19 22.21 -21.46
CA GLN A 444 1.03 20.76 -21.61
C GLN A 444 -0.17 20.44 -22.50
N GLU A 445 -1.32 21.08 -22.29
CA GLU A 445 -2.50 20.90 -23.13
C GLU A 445 -2.22 21.27 -24.61
N GLN A 446 -1.50 22.38 -24.85
CA GLN A 446 -1.11 22.77 -26.21
C GLN A 446 -0.19 21.73 -26.87
N LEU A 447 0.81 21.24 -26.13
CA LEU A 447 1.75 20.23 -26.62
C LEU A 447 1.04 18.90 -26.89
N GLU A 448 0.13 18.49 -25.99
CA GLU A 448 -0.65 17.27 -26.12
C GLU A 448 -1.57 17.31 -27.34
N LYS A 449 -2.28 18.43 -27.55
CA LYS A 449 -3.11 18.63 -28.74
C LYS A 449 -2.28 18.52 -30.02
N ALA A 450 -1.16 19.23 -30.09
CA ALA A 450 -0.27 19.19 -31.25
C ALA A 450 0.30 17.78 -31.49
N TRP A 451 0.61 17.06 -30.41
CA TRP A 451 1.10 15.69 -30.49
C TRP A 451 0.02 14.73 -31.00
N ILE A 452 -1.20 14.77 -30.46
CA ILE A 452 -2.33 13.96 -30.94
C ILE A 452 -2.62 14.24 -32.42
N GLU A 453 -2.60 15.50 -32.85
CA GLU A 453 -2.75 15.87 -34.26
C GLU A 453 -1.65 15.25 -35.14
N ALA A 454 -0.39 15.22 -34.66
CA ALA A 454 0.71 14.56 -35.36
C ALA A 454 0.53 13.04 -35.40
N LEU A 455 0.10 12.41 -34.31
CA LEU A 455 -0.19 10.98 -34.26
C LEU A 455 -1.32 10.57 -35.22
N ARG A 456 -2.40 11.36 -35.28
CA ARG A 456 -3.51 11.13 -36.21
C ARG A 456 -3.12 11.30 -37.69
N LYS A 457 -2.07 12.08 -37.98
CA LYS A 457 -1.48 12.16 -39.33
C LYS A 457 -0.53 11.01 -39.64
N ARG A 458 0.17 10.51 -38.63
CA ARG A 458 1.17 9.42 -38.75
C ARG A 458 0.51 8.05 -38.89
N TYR A 459 -0.52 7.77 -38.10
CA TYR A 459 -1.15 6.46 -38.03
C TYR A 459 -2.53 6.47 -38.69
N THR A 460 -2.74 5.50 -39.57
CA THR A 460 -4.06 5.27 -40.18
C THR A 460 -5.03 4.73 -39.15
N VAL A 461 -6.18 5.39 -38.97
CA VAL A 461 -7.26 4.94 -38.08
C VAL A 461 -8.49 4.63 -38.92
N VAL A 462 -9.02 3.42 -38.80
CA VAL A 462 -10.31 3.03 -39.42
C VAL A 462 -11.24 2.52 -38.34
N VAL A 463 -12.35 3.24 -38.12
CA VAL A 463 -13.40 2.80 -37.19
C VAL A 463 -14.51 2.10 -37.98
N ASN A 464 -14.84 0.88 -37.56
CA ASN A 464 -15.98 0.14 -38.09
C ASN A 464 -17.26 0.64 -37.43
N LYS A 465 -18.01 1.49 -38.14
CA LYS A 465 -19.25 2.09 -37.61
C LYS A 465 -20.36 1.07 -37.36
N ASP A 466 -20.42 0.00 -38.14
CA ASP A 466 -21.42 -1.05 -37.96
C ASP A 466 -21.16 -1.78 -36.64
N VAL A 467 -19.91 -2.15 -36.37
CA VAL A 467 -19.51 -2.77 -35.09
C VAL A 467 -19.63 -1.80 -33.92
N LEU A 468 -19.27 -0.52 -34.10
CA LEU A 468 -19.46 0.51 -33.07
C LEU A 468 -20.93 0.64 -32.67
N SER A 469 -21.85 0.49 -33.62
CA SER A 469 -23.29 0.60 -33.38
C SER A 469 -23.86 -0.54 -32.52
N THR A 470 -23.13 -1.66 -32.38
CA THR A 470 -23.53 -2.83 -31.57
C THR A 470 -22.99 -2.77 -30.14
N VAL A 471 -22.22 -1.74 -29.79
CA VAL A 471 -21.67 -1.57 -28.45
C VAL A 471 -22.78 -1.56 -27.39
N ASN A 472 -22.68 -2.46 -26.41
CA ASN A 472 -23.69 -2.68 -25.36
C ASN A 472 -25.10 -3.03 -25.87
N LYS A 473 -25.23 -3.52 -27.11
CA LYS A 473 -26.49 -4.01 -27.69
C LYS A 473 -26.37 -5.51 -27.95
N HIS A 474 -26.35 -6.27 -26.85
CA HIS A 474 -26.23 -7.72 -26.84
C HIS A 474 -27.60 -8.40 -26.99
#